data_AF-A0A7V9TAT4-F1
#
_entry.id   AF-A0A7V9TAT4-F1
#
_cell.length_a   1.000
_cell.length_b   1.000
_cell.length_c   1.000
_cell.angle_alpha   90.00
_cell.angle_beta   90.00
_cell.angle_gamma   90.00
#
_symmetry.space_group_name_H-M   'P 1'
#
loop_
_entity.id
_entity.type
_entity.pdbx_description
1 polymer ?
#
loop_
_entity_poly.entity_id
_entity_poly.type
_entity_poly.pdbx_seq_one_letter_code
_entity_poly.pdbx_strand_id
1 'polypeptide(L)'
;ENSAYGPALNPWDSGRVPGGSSGGSAAVVAGRLAPWAIGTDTGGSIRQPAALCGIVGLKPTYGAVSRYGMIAFASSLDQAGTFTRDVTDTALLLGAMVGRDARDSTSLGLREPVRRPTATDLRGIRLGVPEELSGGGIEAGVMAAFERSLDVARELGATVETMRLPHAPHALAAYYLIAPAECSSNLARFDGVRYGMRVDDGGGLLDMYTATRAAGFGDEVKRRIMLGTYALSSGYYDAYYGRAQRVRTKITEDFATAFSSFDFVVTPTSPGVAFELGAKTDDPLAMYLNDYCTVPMSLAGIPAISIPNGLATAPGGSGELPTGLQIAGPAFSENAVLDAAHALERALAFDPSPARSAS
;
A
#
# COMPACT_ATOMS: atom_id res chain seq x y z
N GLU A 1 -11.34 -9.77 -2.55
CA GLU A 1 -12.39 -10.67 -1.98
C GLU A 1 -13.56 -9.88 -1.41
N ASN A 2 -13.35 -8.87 -0.57
CA ASN A 2 -14.41 -8.06 0.05
C ASN A 2 -15.20 -7.12 -0.89
N SER A 3 -15.09 -7.28 -2.21
CA SER A 3 -15.87 -6.50 -3.18
C SER A 3 -17.32 -7.01 -3.20
N ALA A 4 -18.28 -6.10 -3.03
CA ALA A 4 -19.72 -6.44 -3.09
C ALA A 4 -20.16 -6.98 -4.48
N TYR A 5 -19.34 -6.79 -5.51
CA TYR A 5 -19.62 -7.23 -6.89
C TYR A 5 -18.83 -8.49 -7.29
N GLY A 6 -18.08 -9.06 -6.36
CA GLY A 6 -17.22 -10.22 -6.61
C GLY A 6 -15.72 -9.86 -6.73
N PRO A 7 -14.85 -10.86 -6.58
CA PRO A 7 -13.40 -10.65 -6.53
C PRO A 7 -12.82 -10.31 -7.91
N ALA A 8 -11.86 -9.39 -7.93
CA ALA A 8 -10.88 -9.34 -9.02
C ALA A 8 -9.92 -10.53 -8.92
N LEU A 9 -9.40 -10.99 -10.05
CA LEU A 9 -8.53 -12.17 -10.16
C LEU A 9 -7.11 -11.75 -10.52
N ASN A 10 -6.10 -12.49 -10.06
CA ASN A 10 -4.71 -12.23 -10.40
C ASN A 10 -4.42 -12.68 -11.86
N PRO A 11 -3.86 -11.82 -12.72
CA PRO A 11 -3.49 -12.21 -14.09
C PRO A 11 -2.42 -13.29 -14.20
N TRP A 12 -1.62 -13.53 -13.15
CA TRP A 12 -0.64 -14.62 -13.09
C TRP A 12 -1.26 -15.98 -12.75
N ASP A 13 -2.36 -15.98 -12.01
CA ASP A 13 -3.12 -17.17 -11.63
C ASP A 13 -4.53 -16.74 -11.20
N SER A 14 -5.54 -17.09 -12.01
CA SER A 14 -6.93 -16.69 -11.75
C SER A 14 -7.53 -17.28 -10.48
N GLY A 15 -6.90 -18.30 -9.87
CA GLY A 15 -7.29 -18.84 -8.57
C GLY A 15 -6.80 -18.01 -7.38
N ARG A 16 -6.00 -16.97 -7.62
CA ARG A 16 -5.32 -16.17 -6.57
C ARG A 16 -5.77 -14.73 -6.53
N VAL A 17 -5.53 -14.10 -5.38
CA VAL A 17 -5.83 -12.68 -5.18
C VAL A 17 -4.87 -11.78 -5.98
N PRO A 18 -5.35 -10.67 -6.55
CA PRO A 18 -4.48 -9.62 -7.12
C PRO A 18 -3.96 -8.65 -6.04
N GLY A 19 -4.12 -8.98 -4.76
CA GLY A 19 -3.91 -8.06 -3.65
C GLY A 19 -5.10 -7.16 -3.34
N GLY A 20 -4.93 -6.25 -2.38
CA GLY A 20 -5.98 -5.31 -1.99
C GLY A 20 -5.50 -4.04 -1.29
N SER A 21 -6.32 -2.97 -1.24
CA SER A 21 -7.69 -2.89 -1.78
C SER A 21 -7.76 -2.57 -3.28
N SER A 22 -6.72 -1.98 -3.89
CA SER A 22 -6.71 -1.60 -5.31
C SER A 22 -6.42 -2.78 -6.26
N GLY A 23 -6.89 -3.98 -5.93
CA GLY A 23 -6.60 -5.21 -6.69
C GLY A 23 -7.11 -5.17 -8.14
N GLY A 24 -8.25 -4.52 -8.38
CA GLY A 24 -8.76 -4.30 -9.74
C GLY A 24 -7.82 -3.43 -10.59
N SER A 25 -7.35 -2.31 -10.03
CA SER A 25 -6.39 -1.41 -10.71
C SER A 25 -5.09 -2.13 -11.05
N ALA A 26 -4.58 -2.97 -10.14
CA ALA A 26 -3.38 -3.75 -10.41
C ALA A 26 -3.62 -4.81 -11.50
N ALA A 27 -4.72 -5.57 -11.38
CA ALA A 27 -5.06 -6.64 -12.32
C ALA A 27 -5.27 -6.12 -13.76
N VAL A 28 -5.91 -4.96 -13.96
CA VAL A 28 -6.12 -4.42 -15.33
C VAL A 28 -4.83 -3.98 -16.00
N VAL A 29 -3.86 -3.47 -15.24
CA VAL A 29 -2.55 -3.06 -15.76
C VAL A 29 -1.68 -4.28 -16.06
N ALA A 30 -1.61 -5.23 -15.13
CA ALA A 30 -0.87 -6.48 -15.28
C ALA A 30 -1.44 -7.34 -16.42
N GLY A 31 -2.77 -7.45 -16.50
CA GLY A 31 -3.49 -8.12 -17.59
C GLY A 31 -3.50 -7.36 -18.92
N ARG A 32 -2.83 -6.20 -19.00
CA ARG A 32 -2.73 -5.36 -20.21
C ARG A 32 -4.07 -4.91 -20.80
N LEU A 33 -5.10 -4.78 -19.95
CA LEU A 33 -6.41 -4.25 -20.32
C LEU A 33 -6.42 -2.72 -20.31
N ALA A 34 -5.53 -2.11 -19.52
CA ALA A 34 -5.23 -0.68 -19.54
C ALA A 34 -3.71 -0.46 -19.50
N PRO A 35 -3.19 0.64 -20.08
CA PRO A 35 -1.78 0.98 -19.95
C PRO A 35 -1.45 1.37 -18.50
N TRP A 36 -2.30 2.20 -17.90
CA TRP A 36 -2.14 2.75 -16.54
C TRP A 36 -3.45 2.64 -15.77
N ALA A 37 -3.35 2.64 -14.44
CA ALA A 37 -4.48 2.81 -13.54
C ALA A 37 -4.10 3.68 -12.34
N ILE A 38 -5.12 4.21 -11.66
CA ILE A 38 -4.97 4.91 -10.38
C ILE A 38 -5.54 4.00 -9.30
N GLY A 39 -4.95 4.06 -8.11
CA GLY A 39 -5.50 3.45 -6.90
C GLY A 39 -5.33 4.36 -5.70
N THR A 40 -5.69 3.84 -4.53
CA THR A 40 -5.52 4.53 -3.25
C THR A 40 -4.77 3.62 -2.29
N ASP A 41 -3.83 4.18 -1.53
CA ASP A 41 -3.01 3.47 -0.55
C ASP A 41 -3.18 4.12 0.83
N THR A 42 -3.83 3.38 1.74
CA THR A 42 -3.97 3.78 3.14
C THR A 42 -2.94 3.10 4.03
N GLY A 43 -2.60 1.84 3.73
CA GLY A 43 -1.65 1.04 4.49
C GLY A 43 -0.82 0.06 3.65
N GLY A 44 -0.88 0.16 2.33
CA GLY A 44 -0.28 -0.79 1.38
C GLY A 44 -1.10 -1.01 0.11
N SER A 45 -2.28 -0.39 0.03
CA SER A 45 -3.31 -0.72 -0.97
C SER A 45 -3.01 -0.32 -2.42
N ILE A 46 -1.85 0.27 -2.71
CA ILE A 46 -1.28 0.34 -4.07
C ILE A 46 -0.08 -0.60 -4.19
N ARG A 47 0.83 -0.52 -3.23
CA ARG A 47 2.13 -1.22 -3.29
C ARG A 47 1.99 -2.74 -3.23
N GLN A 48 1.17 -3.25 -2.32
CA GLN A 48 0.96 -4.69 -2.18
C GLN A 48 0.27 -5.30 -3.41
N PRO A 49 -0.81 -4.73 -3.97
CA PRO A 49 -1.35 -5.22 -5.25
C PRO A 49 -0.35 -5.18 -6.40
N ALA A 50 0.50 -4.16 -6.46
CA ALA A 50 1.53 -4.04 -7.49
C ALA A 50 2.56 -5.18 -7.38
N ALA A 51 3.03 -5.46 -6.17
CA ALA A 51 3.92 -6.58 -5.88
C ALA A 51 3.31 -7.93 -6.27
N LEU A 52 2.05 -8.18 -5.89
CA LEU A 52 1.37 -9.46 -6.16
C LEU A 52 0.98 -9.66 -7.63
N CYS A 53 0.86 -8.58 -8.40
CA CYS A 53 0.55 -8.62 -9.83
C CYS A 53 1.80 -8.46 -10.72
N GLY A 54 3.00 -8.28 -10.15
CA GLY A 54 4.24 -8.13 -10.90
C GLY A 54 4.32 -6.85 -11.74
N ILE A 55 3.86 -5.73 -11.19
CA ILE A 55 3.86 -4.43 -11.85
C ILE A 55 4.37 -3.33 -10.91
N VAL A 56 4.50 -2.10 -11.41
CA VAL A 56 4.96 -0.95 -10.62
C VAL A 56 3.79 -0.25 -9.95
N GLY A 57 3.93 0.04 -8.66
CA GLY A 57 2.93 0.78 -7.89
C GLY A 57 3.57 1.80 -6.95
N LEU A 58 3.19 3.07 -7.07
CA LEU A 58 3.73 4.16 -6.24
C LEU A 58 2.63 4.81 -5.41
N LYS A 59 2.88 4.89 -4.09
CA LYS A 59 2.17 5.80 -3.19
C LYS A 59 3.06 7.03 -2.96
N PRO A 60 2.64 8.24 -3.36
CA PRO A 60 3.45 9.43 -3.14
C PRO A 60 3.38 9.88 -1.66
N THR A 61 4.06 10.98 -1.35
CA THR A 61 4.01 11.64 -0.05
C THR A 61 2.56 11.99 0.29
N TYR A 62 2.18 11.86 1.57
CA TYR A 62 0.87 12.35 2.01
C TYR A 62 0.78 13.88 1.75
N GLY A 63 -0.27 14.30 1.04
CA GLY A 63 -0.44 15.67 0.54
C GLY A 63 0.13 15.95 -0.87
N ALA A 64 0.89 15.05 -1.50
CA ALA A 64 1.40 15.28 -2.86
C ALA A 64 0.30 15.32 -3.94
N VAL A 65 -0.71 14.46 -3.79
CA VAL A 65 -1.91 14.40 -4.63
C VAL A 65 -3.11 14.81 -3.80
N SER A 66 -4.03 15.57 -4.40
CA SER A 66 -5.31 15.95 -3.77
C SER A 66 -6.17 14.73 -3.48
N ARG A 67 -6.85 14.75 -2.34
CA ARG A 67 -7.82 13.72 -1.94
C ARG A 67 -9.25 14.17 -2.21
N TYR A 68 -9.46 15.34 -2.81
CA TYR A 68 -10.79 15.79 -3.19
C TYR A 68 -11.39 14.87 -4.25
N GLY A 69 -12.58 14.34 -3.99
CA GLY A 69 -13.25 13.35 -4.85
C GLY A 69 -12.93 11.89 -4.50
N MET A 70 -11.97 11.64 -3.61
CA MET A 70 -11.73 10.32 -3.03
C MET A 70 -12.81 9.98 -2.00
N ILE A 71 -13.33 8.75 -2.03
CA ILE A 71 -14.15 8.23 -0.92
C ILE A 71 -13.20 7.95 0.24
N ALA A 72 -13.25 8.81 1.26
CA ALA A 72 -12.34 8.73 2.41
C ALA A 72 -12.54 7.42 3.20
N PHE A 73 -11.42 6.72 3.45
CA PHE A 73 -11.33 5.60 4.38
C PHE A 73 -10.67 6.08 5.68
N ALA A 74 -9.37 6.35 5.68
CA ALA A 74 -8.66 6.96 6.81
C ALA A 74 -7.99 8.26 6.36
N SER A 75 -8.63 9.39 6.65
CA SER A 75 -8.28 10.70 6.17
C SER A 75 -6.82 11.10 6.42
N SER A 76 -6.17 10.64 7.49
CA SER A 76 -4.78 10.99 7.78
C SER A 76 -3.75 10.08 7.12
N LEU A 77 -4.19 9.08 6.35
CA LEU A 77 -3.36 8.04 5.74
C LEU A 77 -3.61 7.87 4.24
N ASP A 78 -4.85 8.08 3.79
CA ASP A 78 -5.26 7.90 2.40
C ASP A 78 -4.42 8.74 1.44
N GLN A 79 -3.89 8.11 0.40
CA GLN A 79 -3.28 8.83 -0.70
C GLN A 79 -3.53 8.14 -2.05
N ALA A 80 -3.83 8.92 -3.09
CA ALA A 80 -3.94 8.42 -4.45
C ALA A 80 -2.55 8.22 -5.05
N GLY A 81 -2.40 7.21 -5.90
CA GLY A 81 -1.14 6.90 -6.55
C GLY A 81 -1.32 6.08 -7.82
N THR A 82 -0.22 5.54 -8.33
CA THR A 82 -0.14 5.04 -9.70
C THR A 82 0.02 3.52 -9.75
N PHE A 83 -0.50 2.93 -10.82
CA PHE A 83 -0.17 1.59 -11.29
C PHE A 83 0.24 1.64 -12.76
N THR A 84 1.45 1.16 -13.05
CA THR A 84 2.01 1.11 -14.41
C THR A 84 2.86 -0.15 -14.57
N ARG A 85 3.30 -0.46 -15.80
CA ARG A 85 4.20 -1.60 -16.03
C ARG A 85 5.67 -1.27 -15.90
N ASP A 86 6.02 0.01 -15.92
CA ASP A 86 7.39 0.47 -15.69
C ASP A 86 7.45 1.79 -14.90
N VAL A 87 8.63 2.10 -14.36
CA VAL A 87 8.88 3.29 -13.52
C VAL A 87 8.80 4.59 -14.33
N THR A 88 9.09 4.56 -15.64
CA THR A 88 8.98 5.74 -16.51
C THR A 88 7.52 6.20 -16.62
N ASP A 89 6.62 5.25 -16.87
CA ASP A 89 5.19 5.48 -16.95
C ASP A 89 4.62 5.92 -15.60
N THR A 90 5.13 5.36 -14.49
CA THR A 90 4.78 5.83 -13.13
C THR A 90 5.09 7.32 -12.98
N ALA A 91 6.26 7.77 -13.42
CA ALA A 91 6.64 9.19 -13.34
C ALA A 91 5.73 10.08 -14.18
N LEU A 92 5.36 9.65 -15.40
CA LEU A 92 4.45 10.38 -16.28
C LEU A 92 3.05 10.52 -15.65
N LEU A 93 2.49 9.43 -15.15
CA LEU A 93 1.17 9.45 -14.52
C LEU A 93 1.18 10.27 -13.23
N LEU A 94 2.20 10.10 -12.38
CA LEU A 94 2.34 10.88 -11.16
C LEU A 94 2.43 12.38 -11.47
N GLY A 95 3.20 12.77 -12.49
CA GLY A 95 3.33 14.16 -12.93
C GLY A 95 2.00 14.80 -13.32
N ALA A 96 1.05 14.02 -13.85
CA ALA A 96 -0.30 14.48 -14.17
C ALA A 96 -1.23 14.57 -12.94
N MET A 97 -0.92 13.85 -11.85
CA MET A 97 -1.75 13.78 -10.64
C MET A 97 -1.35 14.77 -9.56
N VAL A 98 -0.06 15.10 -9.45
CA VAL A 98 0.46 15.92 -8.35
C VAL A 98 0.10 17.40 -8.50
N GLY A 99 -0.22 18.03 -7.38
CA GLY A 99 -0.53 19.46 -7.37
C GLY A 99 -1.29 19.88 -6.12
N ARG A 100 -1.18 21.18 -5.80
CA ARG A 100 -1.99 21.80 -4.76
C ARG A 100 -3.42 21.99 -5.29
N ASP A 101 -4.41 21.66 -4.48
CA ASP A 101 -5.83 21.81 -4.78
C ASP A 101 -6.51 22.66 -3.70
N ALA A 102 -7.16 23.75 -4.10
CA ALA A 102 -7.87 24.63 -3.17
C ALA A 102 -9.05 23.95 -2.46
N ARG A 103 -9.52 22.80 -2.97
CA ARG A 103 -10.60 22.01 -2.37
C ARG A 103 -10.11 20.94 -1.38
N ASP A 104 -8.79 20.80 -1.22
CA ASP A 104 -8.17 19.92 -0.24
C ASP A 104 -7.15 20.70 0.60
N SER A 105 -7.54 21.03 1.83
CA SER A 105 -6.69 21.75 2.80
C SER A 105 -5.40 21.00 3.18
N THR A 106 -5.30 19.72 2.88
CA THR A 106 -4.11 18.89 3.14
C THR A 106 -3.22 18.68 1.92
N SER A 107 -3.64 19.17 0.75
CA SER A 107 -2.84 19.09 -0.47
C SER A 107 -1.71 20.13 -0.45
N LEU A 108 -0.50 19.65 -0.69
CA LEU A 108 0.74 20.40 -0.70
C LEU A 108 1.38 20.41 -2.10
N GLY A 109 1.13 19.37 -2.90
CA GLY A 109 1.86 19.14 -4.15
C GLY A 109 3.29 18.66 -3.90
N LEU A 110 4.10 18.59 -4.96
CA LEU A 110 5.54 18.34 -4.84
C LEU A 110 6.32 19.66 -4.91
N ARG A 111 7.52 19.66 -4.32
CA ARG A 111 8.42 20.82 -4.35
C ARG A 111 8.95 21.12 -5.74
N GLU A 112 9.13 20.08 -6.54
CA GLU A 112 9.59 20.14 -7.92
C GLU A 112 8.62 19.35 -8.80
N PRO A 113 8.48 19.72 -10.09
CA PRO A 113 7.76 18.89 -11.04
C PRO A 113 8.34 17.47 -11.09
N VAL A 114 7.47 16.48 -11.31
CA VAL A 114 7.92 15.11 -11.53
C VAL A 114 8.71 15.05 -12.83
N ARG A 115 9.92 14.53 -12.75
CA ARG A 115 10.82 14.37 -13.90
C ARG A 115 10.76 12.94 -14.40
N ARG A 116 11.01 12.76 -15.69
CA ARG A 116 11.32 11.43 -16.22
C ARG A 116 12.60 10.93 -15.54
N PRO A 117 12.60 9.73 -14.93
CA PRO A 117 13.80 9.19 -14.31
C PRO A 117 14.84 8.84 -15.37
N THR A 118 16.11 9.02 -15.04
CA THR A 118 17.23 8.84 -15.96
C THR A 118 18.41 8.09 -15.36
N ALA A 119 18.43 7.90 -14.04
CA ALA A 119 19.53 7.20 -13.37
C ALA A 119 19.69 5.78 -13.91
N THR A 120 20.95 5.40 -14.16
CA THR A 120 21.33 4.07 -14.66
C THR A 120 22.17 3.29 -13.66
N ASP A 121 22.57 3.93 -12.56
CA ASP A 121 23.37 3.36 -11.48
C ASP A 121 22.93 3.97 -10.14
N LEU A 122 23.46 3.44 -9.05
CA LEU A 122 23.16 3.85 -7.68
C LEU A 122 24.42 4.35 -6.95
N ARG A 123 25.44 4.82 -7.67
CA ARG A 123 26.71 5.23 -7.05
C ARG A 123 26.49 6.36 -6.05
N GLY A 124 26.97 6.13 -4.82
CA GLY A 124 26.85 7.09 -3.73
C GLY A 124 25.50 7.09 -3.01
N ILE A 125 24.56 6.23 -3.41
CA ILE A 125 23.29 6.03 -2.72
C ILE A 125 23.49 5.05 -1.57
N ARG A 126 22.95 5.39 -0.39
CA ARG A 126 22.93 4.54 0.81
C ARG A 126 21.52 3.98 1.01
N LEU A 127 21.40 2.66 0.92
CA LEU A 127 20.16 1.92 1.15
C LEU A 127 20.18 1.29 2.55
N GLY A 128 19.20 1.64 3.37
CA GLY A 128 18.97 1.05 4.68
C GLY A 128 18.00 -0.12 4.61
N VAL A 129 18.40 -1.28 5.14
CA VAL A 129 17.57 -2.49 5.27
C VAL A 129 17.11 -2.61 6.74
N PRO A 130 15.82 -2.39 7.06
CA PRO A 130 15.34 -2.53 8.43
C PRO A 130 15.31 -3.99 8.85
N GLU A 131 15.97 -4.33 9.97
CA GLU A 131 15.94 -5.67 10.57
C GLU A 131 14.51 -6.12 10.85
N GLU A 132 13.68 -5.21 11.37
CA GLU A 132 12.31 -5.51 11.79
C GLU A 132 11.39 -5.82 10.60
N LEU A 133 11.72 -5.36 9.39
CA LEU A 133 10.87 -5.49 8.19
C LEU A 133 11.46 -6.41 7.11
N SER A 134 12.58 -7.08 7.40
CA SER A 134 13.32 -7.93 6.46
C SER A 134 13.71 -9.28 7.07
N GLY A 135 12.88 -9.79 7.99
CA GLY A 135 13.18 -10.96 8.82
C GLY A 135 12.02 -11.94 8.94
N GLY A 136 11.82 -12.48 10.15
CA GLY A 136 10.83 -13.52 10.42
C GLY A 136 9.41 -13.14 10.00
N GLY A 137 8.68 -14.08 9.41
CA GLY A 137 7.32 -13.88 8.90
C GLY A 137 7.23 -13.58 7.40
N ILE A 138 8.37 -13.47 6.71
CA ILE A 138 8.46 -13.34 5.25
C ILE A 138 8.79 -14.70 4.63
N GLU A 139 8.09 -15.07 3.57
CA GLU A 139 8.30 -16.32 2.83
C GLU A 139 9.72 -16.39 2.26
N ALA A 140 10.32 -17.58 2.31
CA ALA A 140 11.72 -17.76 1.91
C ALA A 140 11.99 -17.38 0.45
N GLY A 141 11.05 -17.65 -0.46
CA GLY A 141 11.17 -17.25 -1.86
C GLY A 141 11.16 -15.73 -2.06
N VAL A 142 10.33 -15.01 -1.29
CA VAL A 142 10.29 -13.54 -1.28
C VAL A 142 11.60 -12.97 -0.74
N MET A 143 12.11 -13.51 0.37
CA MET A 143 13.40 -13.08 0.91
C MET A 143 14.55 -13.36 -0.06
N ALA A 144 14.56 -14.52 -0.72
CA ALA A 144 15.58 -14.82 -1.72
C ALA A 144 15.54 -13.83 -2.90
N ALA A 145 14.35 -13.41 -3.36
CA ALA A 145 14.23 -12.39 -4.39
C ALA A 145 14.69 -11.00 -3.90
N PHE A 146 14.37 -10.66 -2.65
CA PHE A 146 14.81 -9.43 -2.02
C PHE A 146 16.34 -9.36 -1.90
N GLU A 147 16.99 -10.39 -1.36
CA GLU A 147 18.45 -10.45 -1.23
C GLU A 147 19.16 -10.32 -2.59
N ARG A 148 18.67 -11.01 -3.63
CA ARG A 148 19.17 -10.82 -5.01
C ARG A 148 19.05 -9.39 -5.49
N SER A 149 17.98 -8.68 -5.09
CA SER A 149 17.80 -7.27 -5.44
C SER A 149 18.80 -6.37 -4.73
N LEU A 150 19.16 -6.69 -3.48
CA LEU A 150 20.21 -5.99 -2.75
C LEU A 150 21.58 -6.22 -3.38
N ASP A 151 21.86 -7.43 -3.88
CA ASP A 151 23.09 -7.72 -4.61
C ASP A 151 23.17 -6.91 -5.92
N VAL A 152 22.09 -6.86 -6.69
CA VAL A 152 21.99 -6.00 -7.88
C VAL A 152 22.19 -4.53 -7.51
N ALA A 153 21.62 -4.05 -6.40
CA ALA A 153 21.84 -2.69 -5.93
C ALA A 153 23.33 -2.39 -5.63
N ARG A 154 24.04 -3.34 -5.00
CA ARG A 154 25.48 -3.24 -4.74
C ARG A 154 26.29 -3.21 -6.04
N GLU A 155 25.92 -4.04 -7.03
CA GLU A 155 26.55 -4.04 -8.36
C GLU A 155 26.36 -2.71 -9.09
N LEU A 156 25.21 -2.06 -8.91
CA LEU A 156 24.95 -0.70 -9.41
C LEU A 156 25.66 0.39 -8.61
N GLY A 157 26.39 0.05 -7.54
CA GLY A 157 27.22 0.96 -6.77
C GLY A 157 26.56 1.58 -5.53
N ALA A 158 25.40 1.09 -5.10
CA ALA A 158 24.83 1.49 -3.82
C ALA A 158 25.59 0.85 -2.65
N THR A 159 25.68 1.60 -1.54
CA THR A 159 26.01 1.04 -0.24
C THR A 159 24.74 0.50 0.38
N VAL A 160 24.73 -0.78 0.77
CA VAL A 160 23.57 -1.44 1.40
C VAL A 160 23.96 -1.87 2.80
N GLU A 161 23.32 -1.29 3.81
CA GLU A 161 23.58 -1.59 5.22
C GLU A 161 22.29 -1.87 5.98
N THR A 162 22.42 -2.69 7.01
CA THR A 162 21.33 -2.96 7.94
C THR A 162 21.09 -1.75 8.85
N MET A 163 19.83 -1.50 9.18
CA MET A 163 19.41 -0.45 10.10
C MET A 163 18.25 -0.93 10.98
N ARG A 164 17.85 -0.10 11.95
CA ARG A 164 16.72 -0.41 12.83
C ARG A 164 15.60 0.61 12.72
N LEU A 165 14.37 0.11 12.76
CA LEU A 165 13.14 0.86 12.95
C LEU A 165 12.46 0.28 14.21
N PRO A 166 12.91 0.67 15.42
CA PRO A 166 12.52 -0.01 16.66
C PRO A 166 11.01 -0.03 16.93
N HIS A 167 10.25 0.91 16.37
CA HIS A 167 8.80 0.97 16.53
C HIS A 167 8.02 0.36 15.35
N ALA A 168 8.67 -0.10 14.28
CA ALA A 168 7.99 -0.77 13.15
C ALA A 168 7.14 -1.98 13.55
N PRO A 169 7.54 -2.83 14.52
CA PRO A 169 6.71 -3.94 14.99
C PRO A 169 5.34 -3.50 15.56
N HIS A 170 5.20 -2.25 15.98
CA HIS A 170 3.94 -1.69 16.47
C HIS A 170 3.07 -1.04 15.38
N ALA A 171 3.57 -0.96 14.14
CA ALA A 171 2.92 -0.24 13.05
C ALA A 171 1.55 -0.83 12.70
N LEU A 172 1.43 -2.16 12.57
CA LEU A 172 0.15 -2.81 12.31
C LEU A 172 -0.87 -2.49 13.40
N ALA A 173 -0.49 -2.62 14.68
CA ALA A 173 -1.39 -2.32 15.80
C ALA A 173 -1.84 -0.85 15.81
N ALA A 174 -0.93 0.09 15.55
CA ALA A 174 -1.27 1.51 15.45
C ALA A 174 -2.22 1.79 14.27
N TYR A 175 -1.94 1.23 13.11
CA TYR A 175 -2.77 1.37 11.91
C TYR A 175 -4.17 0.79 12.09
N TYR A 176 -4.30 -0.41 12.67
CA TYR A 176 -5.59 -1.04 12.94
C TYR A 176 -6.36 -0.41 14.12
N LEU A 177 -5.85 0.68 14.72
CA LEU A 177 -6.62 1.59 15.57
C LEU A 177 -6.93 2.90 14.86
N ILE A 178 -5.94 3.51 14.19
CA ILE A 178 -6.11 4.79 13.50
C ILE A 178 -7.08 4.67 12.32
N ALA A 179 -6.85 3.72 11.42
CA ALA A 179 -7.64 3.59 10.21
C ALA A 179 -9.11 3.22 10.50
N PRO A 180 -9.42 2.26 11.40
CA PRO A 180 -10.81 2.00 11.79
C PRO A 180 -11.48 3.17 12.50
N ALA A 181 -10.78 3.90 13.38
CA ALA A 181 -11.32 5.09 14.05
C ALA A 181 -11.71 6.18 13.05
N GLU A 182 -10.83 6.49 12.09
CA GLU A 182 -11.15 7.49 11.06
C GLU A 182 -12.23 6.99 10.09
N CYS A 183 -12.20 5.70 9.75
CA CYS A 183 -13.23 5.04 8.93
C CYS A 183 -14.62 5.15 9.56
N SER A 184 -14.76 4.87 10.86
CA SER A 184 -16.06 4.91 11.53
C SER A 184 -16.70 6.30 11.48
N SER A 185 -15.89 7.35 11.57
CA SER A 185 -16.30 8.74 11.37
C SER A 185 -16.59 9.07 9.90
N ASN A 186 -15.66 8.75 9.00
CA ASN A 186 -15.78 9.05 7.57
C ASN A 186 -17.01 8.41 6.92
N LEU A 187 -17.30 7.15 7.28
CA LEU A 187 -18.42 6.38 6.75
C LEU A 187 -19.75 6.67 7.47
N ALA A 188 -19.78 7.49 8.51
CA ALA A 188 -21.03 7.89 9.18
C ALA A 188 -22.01 8.61 8.22
N ARG A 189 -21.48 9.24 7.15
CA ARG A 189 -22.25 9.95 6.13
C ARG A 189 -23.13 9.06 5.24
N PHE A 190 -22.87 7.76 5.19
CA PHE A 190 -23.63 6.80 4.39
C PHE A 190 -24.83 6.33 5.21
N ASP A 191 -25.95 6.99 4.96
CA ASP A 191 -27.11 6.99 5.83
C ASP A 191 -28.44 6.83 5.08
N GLY A 192 -28.41 6.74 3.74
CA GLY A 192 -29.58 6.58 2.87
C GLY A 192 -30.45 7.82 2.73
N VAL A 193 -30.08 8.97 3.30
CA VAL A 193 -30.89 10.19 3.27
C VAL A 193 -30.60 11.02 2.03
N ARG A 194 -29.32 11.33 1.79
CA ARG A 194 -28.91 12.23 0.69
C ARG A 194 -28.59 11.49 -0.61
N TYR A 195 -28.11 10.25 -0.49
CA TYR A 195 -27.65 9.44 -1.61
C TYR A 195 -27.48 7.98 -1.22
N GLY A 196 -27.36 7.11 -2.22
CA GLY A 196 -27.05 5.69 -2.06
C GLY A 196 -28.28 4.84 -1.73
N MET A 197 -28.01 3.62 -1.26
CA MET A 197 -29.03 2.67 -0.83
C MET A 197 -29.80 3.23 0.38
N ARG A 198 -31.12 2.96 0.42
CA ARG A 198 -32.00 3.22 1.56
C ARG A 198 -32.87 2.01 1.79
N VAL A 199 -32.94 1.58 3.05
CA VAL A 199 -33.89 0.58 3.53
C VAL A 199 -34.80 1.29 4.53
N ASP A 200 -36.10 1.29 4.23
CA ASP A 200 -37.13 1.94 5.05
C ASP A 200 -38.35 1.01 5.11
N ASP A 201 -38.62 0.48 6.29
CA ASP A 201 -39.72 -0.43 6.60
C ASP A 201 -40.84 0.27 7.40
N GLY A 202 -40.76 1.60 7.56
CA GLY A 202 -41.74 2.39 8.31
C GLY A 202 -41.49 2.44 9.83
N GLY A 203 -40.38 1.90 10.35
CA GLY A 203 -40.00 1.96 11.77
C GLY A 203 -39.57 3.35 12.27
N GLY A 204 -39.45 4.34 11.37
CA GLY A 204 -39.01 5.69 11.68
C GLY A 204 -37.51 5.90 11.42
N LEU A 205 -36.99 7.06 11.82
CA LEU A 205 -35.67 7.52 11.37
C LEU A 205 -34.51 6.63 11.84
N LEU A 206 -34.55 6.17 13.10
CA LEU A 206 -33.47 5.35 13.66
C LEU A 206 -33.42 3.97 12.98
N ASP A 207 -34.57 3.35 12.76
CA ASP A 207 -34.69 2.05 12.11
C ASP A 207 -34.25 2.12 10.66
N MET A 208 -34.61 3.19 9.95
CA MET A 208 -34.12 3.45 8.60
C MET A 208 -32.58 3.53 8.57
N TYR A 209 -31.94 4.24 9.50
CA TYR A 209 -30.47 4.33 9.54
C TYR A 209 -29.81 2.98 9.83
N THR A 210 -30.29 2.25 10.84
CA THR A 210 -29.68 0.99 11.25
C THR A 210 -29.87 -0.08 10.18
N ALA A 211 -31.07 -0.23 9.61
CA ALA A 211 -31.37 -1.17 8.54
C ALA A 211 -30.57 -0.86 7.27
N THR A 212 -30.51 0.41 6.86
CA THR A 212 -29.75 0.83 5.68
C THR A 212 -28.27 0.48 5.80
N ARG A 213 -27.65 0.81 6.94
CA ARG A 213 -26.22 0.56 7.16
C ARG A 213 -25.91 -0.93 7.34
N ALA A 214 -26.79 -1.67 8.01
CA ALA A 214 -26.65 -3.11 8.20
C ALA A 214 -26.69 -3.87 6.87
N ALA A 215 -27.60 -3.48 5.97
CA ALA A 215 -27.76 -4.10 4.65
C ALA A 215 -26.71 -3.61 3.63
N GLY A 216 -26.31 -2.34 3.71
CA GLY A 216 -25.43 -1.72 2.71
C GLY A 216 -23.93 -1.97 2.92
N PHE A 217 -23.48 -2.23 4.15
CA PHE A 217 -22.06 -2.49 4.43
C PHE A 217 -21.74 -3.99 4.53
N GLY A 218 -20.67 -4.40 3.83
CA GLY A 218 -20.07 -5.72 3.99
C GLY A 218 -19.44 -5.93 5.37
N ASP A 219 -19.17 -7.18 5.72
CA ASP A 219 -18.78 -7.58 7.08
C ASP A 219 -17.47 -6.94 7.56
N GLU A 220 -16.46 -6.84 6.69
CA GLU A 220 -15.19 -6.19 7.04
C GLU A 220 -15.37 -4.69 7.32
N VAL A 221 -16.23 -4.01 6.55
CA VAL A 221 -16.52 -2.59 6.76
C VAL A 221 -17.26 -2.39 8.09
N LYS A 222 -18.26 -3.23 8.39
CA LYS A 222 -18.97 -3.21 9.69
C LYS A 222 -18.00 -3.47 10.85
N ARG A 223 -17.09 -4.44 10.73
CA ARG A 223 -16.07 -4.76 11.74
C ARG A 223 -15.19 -3.54 12.05
N ARG A 224 -14.71 -2.83 11.03
CA ARG A 224 -13.91 -1.61 11.18
C ARG A 224 -14.70 -0.46 11.79
N ILE A 225 -15.96 -0.26 11.38
CA ILE A 225 -16.82 0.75 11.97
C ILE A 225 -16.98 0.50 13.47
N MET A 226 -17.32 -0.73 13.87
CA MET A 226 -17.51 -1.10 15.29
C MET A 226 -16.24 -0.87 16.11
N LEU A 227 -15.08 -1.37 15.63
CA LEU A 227 -13.79 -1.17 16.29
C LEU A 227 -13.43 0.32 16.40
N GLY A 228 -13.65 1.08 15.34
CA GLY A 228 -13.38 2.51 15.30
C GLY A 228 -14.26 3.30 16.27
N THR A 229 -15.57 3.02 16.31
CA THR A 229 -16.47 3.65 17.28
C THR A 229 -16.08 3.34 18.72
N TYR A 230 -15.61 2.12 19.01
CA TYR A 230 -15.12 1.75 20.33
C TYR A 230 -13.82 2.50 20.67
N ALA A 231 -12.84 2.51 19.75
CA ALA A 231 -11.56 3.20 19.95
C ALA A 231 -11.67 4.72 20.15
N LEU A 232 -12.76 5.33 19.66
CA LEU A 232 -13.07 6.76 19.84
C LEU A 232 -14.01 7.05 21.02
N SER A 233 -14.55 6.04 21.69
CA SER A 233 -15.54 6.23 22.75
C SER A 233 -14.92 6.85 24.01
N SER A 234 -15.74 7.60 24.74
CA SER A 234 -15.33 8.22 26.01
C SER A 234 -14.83 7.16 26.99
N GLY A 235 -13.68 7.42 27.64
CA GLY A 235 -12.99 6.49 28.53
C GLY A 235 -11.99 5.56 27.84
N TYR A 236 -12.10 5.37 26.52
CA TYR A 236 -11.23 4.50 25.72
C TYR A 236 -10.34 5.28 24.73
N TYR A 237 -10.73 6.49 24.34
CA TYR A 237 -10.00 7.34 23.39
C TYR A 237 -8.50 7.43 23.67
N ASP A 238 -8.10 7.83 24.88
CA ASP A 238 -6.69 8.04 25.23
C ASP A 238 -5.89 6.73 25.20
N ALA A 239 -6.52 5.63 25.63
CA ALA A 239 -5.90 4.31 25.69
C ALA A 239 -5.72 3.67 24.31
N TYR A 240 -6.60 3.97 23.34
CA TYR A 240 -6.57 3.41 22.00
C TYR A 240 -6.14 4.43 20.95
N TYR A 241 -7.03 5.28 20.44
CA TYR A 241 -6.71 6.20 19.34
C TYR A 241 -5.59 7.18 19.73
N GLY A 242 -5.66 7.77 20.93
CA GLY A 242 -4.63 8.66 21.45
C GLY A 242 -3.27 7.97 21.60
N ARG A 243 -3.23 6.71 22.06
CA ARG A 243 -2.00 5.93 22.16
C ARG A 243 -1.45 5.57 20.79
N ALA A 244 -2.30 5.15 19.85
CA ALA A 244 -1.91 4.80 18.50
C ALA A 244 -1.29 5.99 17.76
N GLN A 245 -1.84 7.19 17.93
CA GLN A 245 -1.26 8.42 17.37
C GLN A 245 0.13 8.73 17.94
N ARG A 246 0.39 8.46 19.22
CA ARG A 246 1.74 8.61 19.80
C ARG A 246 2.72 7.58 19.25
N VAL A 247 2.27 6.35 19.01
CA VAL A 247 3.09 5.32 18.33
C VAL A 247 3.41 5.73 16.90
N ARG A 248 2.44 6.30 16.17
CA ARG A 248 2.66 6.89 14.84
C ARG A 248 3.76 7.96 14.86
N THR A 249 3.78 8.84 15.88
CA THR A 249 4.88 9.80 16.06
C THR A 249 6.23 9.09 16.18
N LYS A 250 6.33 8.03 16.99
CA LYS A 250 7.57 7.25 17.15
C LYS A 250 8.04 6.59 15.85
N ILE A 251 7.11 6.03 15.07
CA ILE A 251 7.44 5.49 13.75
C ILE A 251 7.95 6.59 12.81
N THR A 252 7.36 7.79 12.87
CA THR A 252 7.82 8.94 12.07
C THR A 252 9.22 9.39 12.49
N GLU A 253 9.51 9.44 13.78
CA GLU A 253 10.84 9.75 14.34
C GLU A 253 11.89 8.72 13.93
N ASP A 254 11.54 7.42 13.89
CA ASP A 254 12.44 6.35 13.44
C ASP A 254 12.86 6.57 11.97
N PHE A 255 11.91 6.83 11.08
CA PHE A 255 12.23 7.13 9.67
C PHE A 255 13.04 8.42 9.52
N ALA A 256 12.70 9.48 10.26
CA ALA A 256 13.49 10.72 10.23
C ALA A 256 14.95 10.47 10.66
N THR A 257 15.15 9.62 11.67
CA THR A 257 16.49 9.21 12.13
C THR A 257 17.19 8.38 11.07
N ALA A 258 16.52 7.38 10.48
CA ALA A 258 17.06 6.56 9.41
C ALA A 258 17.53 7.41 8.22
N PHE A 259 16.72 8.39 7.79
CA PHE A 259 17.06 9.27 6.67
C PHE A 259 18.19 10.27 6.95
N SER A 260 18.71 10.35 8.19
CA SER A 260 19.97 11.05 8.46
C SER A 260 21.21 10.25 8.00
N SER A 261 21.08 8.93 7.88
CA SER A 261 22.16 7.99 7.55
C SER A 261 21.95 7.28 6.22
N PHE A 262 20.72 7.25 5.70
CA PHE A 262 20.36 6.55 4.48
C PHE A 262 19.57 7.48 3.55
N ASP A 263 19.74 7.29 2.25
CA ASP A 263 18.98 8.04 1.25
C ASP A 263 17.61 7.39 1.03
N PHE A 264 17.57 6.05 1.06
CA PHE A 264 16.33 5.28 0.95
C PHE A 264 16.30 4.11 1.93
N VAL A 265 15.08 3.69 2.25
CA VAL A 265 14.79 2.46 2.98
C VAL A 265 14.25 1.43 2.00
N VAL A 266 14.80 0.21 2.02
CA VAL A 266 14.36 -0.87 1.15
C VAL A 266 13.87 -2.07 1.94
N THR A 267 12.77 -2.67 1.49
CA THR A 267 12.15 -3.86 2.12
C THR A 267 11.51 -4.74 1.03
N PRO A 268 11.18 -6.01 1.32
CA PRO A 268 10.12 -6.68 0.58
C PRO A 268 8.84 -5.83 0.62
N THR A 269 8.03 -5.85 -0.44
CA THR A 269 6.75 -5.13 -0.44
C THR A 269 5.65 -5.90 0.29
N SER A 270 5.65 -7.22 0.14
CA SER A 270 4.67 -8.14 0.74
C SER A 270 5.45 -9.26 1.43
N PRO A 271 4.97 -9.79 2.57
CA PRO A 271 5.63 -10.92 3.24
C PRO A 271 5.50 -12.23 2.47
N GLY A 272 4.55 -12.34 1.54
CA GLY A 272 4.35 -13.53 0.71
C GLY A 272 3.91 -13.18 -0.70
N VAL A 273 3.89 -14.19 -1.57
CA VAL A 273 3.30 -14.08 -2.92
C VAL A 273 1.77 -14.11 -2.88
N ALA A 274 1.13 -13.99 -4.05
CA ALA A 274 -0.33 -14.03 -4.15
C ALA A 274 -0.88 -15.34 -3.56
N PHE A 275 -1.79 -15.23 -2.60
CA PHE A 275 -2.45 -16.39 -1.98
C PHE A 275 -3.76 -16.73 -2.70
N GLU A 276 -4.25 -17.95 -2.48
CA GLU A 276 -5.50 -18.44 -3.09
C GLU A 276 -6.71 -17.67 -2.57
N LEU A 277 -7.70 -17.47 -3.45
CA LEU A 277 -8.99 -16.92 -3.06
C LEU A 277 -9.62 -17.81 -1.98
N GLY A 278 -10.11 -17.20 -0.90
CA GLY A 278 -10.68 -17.86 0.27
C GLY A 278 -9.67 -18.27 1.32
N ALA A 279 -8.36 -18.27 1.03
CA ALA A 279 -7.36 -18.84 1.96
C ALA A 279 -7.23 -18.08 3.29
N LYS A 280 -7.62 -16.81 3.34
CA LYS A 280 -7.47 -15.93 4.52
C LYS A 280 -8.77 -15.22 4.92
N THR A 281 -9.93 -15.70 4.47
CA THR A 281 -11.22 -15.05 4.78
C THR A 281 -11.69 -15.28 6.21
N ASP A 282 -11.30 -16.40 6.82
CA ASP A 282 -11.74 -16.80 8.17
C ASP A 282 -10.87 -16.23 9.30
N ASP A 283 -9.66 -15.76 8.97
CA ASP A 283 -8.73 -15.13 9.91
C ASP A 283 -8.36 -13.70 9.47
N PRO A 284 -9.07 -12.68 9.99
CA PRO A 284 -8.76 -11.29 9.72
C PRO A 284 -7.32 -10.89 10.10
N LEU A 285 -6.73 -11.48 11.14
CA LEU A 285 -5.36 -11.16 11.55
C LEU A 285 -4.35 -11.65 10.53
N ALA A 286 -4.54 -12.87 9.99
CA ALA A 286 -3.71 -13.38 8.90
C ALA A 286 -3.79 -12.49 7.64
N MET A 287 -4.94 -11.87 7.38
CA MET A 287 -5.09 -10.89 6.30
C MET A 287 -4.27 -9.63 6.58
N TYR A 288 -4.31 -9.13 7.82
CA TYR A 288 -3.63 -7.88 8.21
C TYR A 288 -2.11 -7.99 8.18
N LEU A 289 -1.56 -9.18 8.41
CA LEU A 289 -0.13 -9.43 8.33
C LEU A 289 0.44 -9.19 6.92
N ASN A 290 -0.38 -9.25 5.86
CA ASN A 290 0.09 -8.92 4.51
C ASN A 290 0.51 -7.44 4.36
N ASP A 291 0.05 -6.56 5.26
CA ASP A 291 0.40 -5.13 5.25
C ASP A 291 1.66 -4.82 6.08
N TYR A 292 2.31 -5.84 6.67
CA TYR A 292 3.42 -5.67 7.61
C TYR A 292 4.55 -4.80 7.07
N CYS A 293 4.97 -5.03 5.83
CA CYS A 293 6.05 -4.29 5.19
C CYS A 293 5.62 -2.92 4.65
N THR A 294 4.32 -2.61 4.56
CA THR A 294 3.81 -1.42 3.86
C THR A 294 3.25 -0.35 4.78
N VAL A 295 2.62 -0.74 5.89
CA VAL A 295 1.99 0.18 6.86
C VAL A 295 2.96 1.21 7.47
N PRO A 296 4.21 0.86 7.87
CA PRO A 296 5.10 1.84 8.50
C PRO A 296 5.29 3.11 7.66
N MET A 297 5.42 2.97 6.34
CA MET A 297 5.59 4.09 5.40
C MET A 297 4.33 4.97 5.31
N SER A 298 3.14 4.38 5.37
CA SER A 298 1.88 5.14 5.36
C SER A 298 1.68 5.92 6.67
N LEU A 299 2.02 5.31 7.81
CA LEU A 299 2.00 5.99 9.12
C LEU A 299 2.95 7.18 9.16
N ALA A 300 4.15 7.03 8.59
CA ALA A 300 5.14 8.10 8.48
C ALA A 300 4.81 9.14 7.38
N GLY A 301 3.81 8.88 6.52
CA GLY A 301 3.39 9.81 5.47
C GLY A 301 4.39 9.97 4.31
N ILE A 302 5.34 9.05 4.16
CA ILE A 302 6.46 9.14 3.21
C ILE A 302 6.17 8.42 1.88
N PRO A 303 6.78 8.82 0.76
CA PRO A 303 6.59 8.15 -0.52
C PRO A 303 7.23 6.76 -0.52
N ALA A 304 6.58 5.80 -1.17
CA ALA A 304 7.10 4.46 -1.37
C ALA A 304 6.62 3.87 -2.70
N ILE A 305 7.54 3.25 -3.43
CA ILE A 305 7.29 2.56 -4.69
C ILE A 305 7.55 1.06 -4.49
N SER A 306 6.70 0.23 -5.09
CA SER A 306 6.96 -1.18 -5.31
C SER A 306 7.30 -1.40 -6.78
N ILE A 307 8.41 -2.09 -7.04
CA ILE A 307 8.80 -2.58 -8.37
C ILE A 307 8.92 -4.11 -8.34
N PRO A 308 8.60 -4.82 -9.43
CA PRO A 308 8.75 -6.26 -9.47
C PRO A 308 10.24 -6.63 -9.43
N ASN A 309 10.59 -7.67 -8.67
CA ASN A 309 11.99 -8.07 -8.46
C ASN A 309 12.26 -9.56 -8.66
N GLY A 310 11.32 -10.27 -9.27
CA GLY A 310 11.46 -11.68 -9.61
C GLY A 310 10.19 -12.47 -9.35
N LEU A 311 10.37 -13.79 -9.39
CA LEU A 311 9.35 -14.75 -9.05
C LEU A 311 9.79 -15.56 -7.83
N ALA A 312 8.80 -16.06 -7.10
CA ALA A 312 8.98 -17.04 -6.05
C ALA A 312 7.93 -18.14 -6.20
N THR A 313 8.34 -19.37 -5.88
CA THR A 313 7.46 -20.53 -5.87
C THR A 313 6.33 -20.32 -4.85
N ALA A 314 5.10 -20.45 -5.32
CA ALA A 314 3.91 -20.39 -4.49
C ALA A 314 3.95 -21.48 -3.40
N PRO A 315 3.43 -21.21 -2.18
CA PRO A 315 3.23 -22.24 -1.17
C PRO A 315 2.50 -23.46 -1.76
N GLY A 316 3.03 -24.66 -1.51
CA GLY A 316 2.52 -25.91 -2.09
C GLY A 316 3.01 -26.22 -3.50
N GLY A 317 3.88 -25.40 -4.10
CA GLY A 317 4.53 -25.69 -5.38
C GLY A 317 3.65 -25.52 -6.61
N SER A 318 2.57 -24.75 -6.51
CA SER A 318 1.54 -24.61 -7.56
C SER A 318 1.92 -23.68 -8.71
N GLY A 319 3.11 -23.07 -8.69
CA GLY A 319 3.61 -22.20 -9.76
C GLY A 319 4.58 -21.16 -9.24
N GLU A 320 5.08 -20.32 -10.15
CA GLU A 320 5.94 -19.17 -9.85
C GLU A 320 5.09 -17.89 -9.87
N LEU A 321 5.19 -17.08 -8.81
CA LEU A 321 4.38 -15.87 -8.64
C LEU A 321 5.26 -14.63 -8.39
N PRO A 322 4.80 -13.43 -8.80
CA PRO A 322 5.57 -12.21 -8.62
C PRO A 322 5.89 -11.87 -7.17
N THR A 323 7.08 -11.29 -6.99
CA THR A 323 7.52 -10.63 -5.76
C THR A 323 7.82 -9.15 -6.04
N GLY A 324 7.78 -8.32 -4.99
CA GLY A 324 8.02 -6.88 -5.11
C GLY A 324 9.11 -6.37 -4.17
N LEU A 325 10.01 -5.54 -4.69
CA LEU A 325 10.95 -4.71 -3.95
C LEU A 325 10.31 -3.35 -3.66
N GLN A 326 10.28 -2.96 -2.39
CA GLN A 326 9.81 -1.64 -1.97
C GLN A 326 11.00 -0.71 -1.74
N ILE A 327 10.90 0.52 -2.24
CA ILE A 327 11.85 1.61 -2.00
C ILE A 327 11.06 2.79 -1.43
N ALA A 328 11.42 3.23 -0.23
CA ALA A 328 10.82 4.37 0.44
C ALA A 328 11.86 5.48 0.65
N GLY A 329 11.46 6.72 0.39
CA GLY A 329 12.34 7.89 0.55
C GLY A 329 11.79 8.91 1.54
N PRO A 330 12.55 9.95 1.89
CA PRO A 330 12.05 11.08 2.68
C PRO A 330 10.81 11.72 2.05
N ALA A 331 10.00 12.42 2.86
CA ALA A 331 8.86 13.17 2.33
C ALA A 331 9.28 14.14 1.22
N PHE A 332 8.51 14.15 0.12
CA PHE A 332 8.74 14.95 -1.10
C PHE A 332 9.99 14.58 -1.92
N SER A 333 10.50 13.35 -1.78
CA SER A 333 11.66 12.85 -2.52
C SER A 333 11.32 11.98 -3.74
N GLU A 334 10.09 12.06 -4.27
CA GLU A 334 9.57 11.17 -5.32
C GLU A 334 10.48 11.10 -6.54
N ASN A 335 11.05 12.22 -7.00
CA ASN A 335 11.99 12.22 -8.12
C ASN A 335 13.23 11.34 -7.84
N ALA A 336 13.77 11.38 -6.62
CA ALA A 336 14.93 10.58 -6.23
C ALA A 336 14.54 9.09 -6.07
N VAL A 337 13.36 8.82 -5.50
CA VAL A 337 12.80 7.45 -5.41
C VAL A 337 12.58 6.86 -6.80
N LEU A 338 12.05 7.64 -7.75
CA LEU A 338 11.85 7.24 -9.13
C LEU A 338 13.17 6.98 -9.85
N ASP A 339 14.19 7.82 -9.66
CA ASP A 339 15.53 7.60 -10.24
C ASP A 339 16.15 6.30 -9.71
N ALA A 340 16.11 6.06 -8.39
CA ALA A 340 16.63 4.83 -7.80
C ALA A 340 15.88 3.57 -8.27
N ALA A 341 14.54 3.65 -8.31
CA ALA A 341 13.69 2.56 -8.80
C ALA A 341 13.94 2.28 -10.29
N HIS A 342 14.17 3.30 -11.10
CA HIS A 342 14.45 3.14 -12.53
C HIS A 342 15.78 2.42 -12.79
N ALA A 343 16.83 2.77 -12.05
CA ALA A 343 18.12 2.08 -12.16
C ALA A 343 17.97 0.58 -11.80
N LEU A 344 17.26 0.28 -10.71
CA LEU A 344 17.01 -1.09 -10.27
C LEU A 344 16.11 -1.88 -11.23
N GLU A 345 14.99 -1.31 -11.65
CA GLU A 345 14.07 -1.93 -12.62
C GLU A 345 14.81 -2.40 -13.88
N ARG A 346 15.68 -1.54 -14.42
CA ARG A 346 16.47 -1.85 -15.62
C ARG A 346 17.45 -2.98 -15.41
N ALA A 347 18.10 -3.04 -14.24
CA ALA A 347 19.09 -4.07 -13.93
C ALA A 347 18.44 -5.41 -13.56
N LEU A 348 17.30 -5.37 -12.86
CA LEU A 348 16.50 -6.55 -12.54
C LEU A 348 15.87 -7.17 -13.78
N ALA A 349 15.56 -6.36 -14.81
CA ALA A 349 15.08 -6.81 -16.12
C ALA A 349 13.91 -7.81 -16.06
N PHE A 350 13.00 -7.59 -15.11
CA PHE A 350 11.83 -8.46 -14.91
C PHE A 350 10.93 -8.45 -16.15
N ASP A 351 10.50 -9.63 -16.61
CA ASP A 351 9.45 -9.75 -17.63
C ASP A 351 8.07 -9.79 -16.95
N PRO A 352 7.25 -8.73 -17.06
CA PRO A 352 5.93 -8.68 -16.43
C PRO A 352 4.88 -9.48 -17.20
N SER A 353 5.28 -10.29 -18.18
CA SER A 353 4.39 -11.21 -18.88
C SER A 353 4.14 -12.44 -18.01
N PRO A 354 2.90 -12.70 -17.56
CA PRO A 354 2.57 -14.01 -17.03
C PRO A 354 3.00 -15.06 -18.06
N ALA A 355 3.67 -16.14 -17.60
CA ALA A 355 3.98 -17.24 -18.48
C ALA A 355 2.70 -17.60 -19.23
N ARG A 356 2.68 -17.44 -20.56
CA ARG A 356 1.49 -17.72 -21.37
C ARG A 356 1.10 -19.15 -21.02
N SER A 357 0.00 -19.35 -20.32
CA SER A 357 -0.55 -20.68 -20.15
C SER A 357 -0.74 -21.21 -21.57
N ALA A 358 -0.02 -22.29 -21.89
CA ALA A 358 -0.30 -23.03 -23.10
C ALA A 358 -1.75 -23.47 -22.98
N SER A 359 -2.62 -22.87 -23.79
CA SER A 359 -4.04 -23.15 -23.87
C SER A 359 -4.30 -24.63 -24.16
#